data_AF-A0A9Q0XNB4-F1
#
_entry.id   AF-A0A9Q0XNB4-F1
#
_cell.length_a   1.000
_cell.length_b   1.000
_cell.length_c   1.000
_cell.angle_alpha   90.00
_cell.angle_beta   90.00
_cell.angle_gamma   90.00
#
_symmetry.space_group_name_H-M   'P 1'
#
loop_
_entity.id
_entity.type
_entity.pdbx_description
1 polymer ?
#
loop_
_entity_poly.entity_id
_entity_poly.type
_entity_poly.pdbx_seq_one_letter_code
_entity_poly.pdbx_strand_id
1 'polypeptide(L)'
;MEPRLYTNLPPHKQEEIEQLLETPTHGKDWRCLANHLGYEEGTIDTFGRGEAPAHTLLSDWSSKEGATLDALSTALVAIERVDVAENLNAPLEVSSVV
;
A
#
# COMPACT_ATOMS: atom_id res chain seq x y z
N MET A 1 -15.38 12.06 -11.67
CA MET A 1 -14.56 11.90 -10.47
C MET A 1 -13.58 10.78 -10.81
N GLU A 2 -12.33 11.10 -11.15
CA GLU A 2 -11.34 10.04 -11.38
C GLU A 2 -11.19 9.20 -10.11
N PRO A 3 -11.16 7.87 -10.21
CA PRO A 3 -10.77 7.03 -9.09
C PRO A 3 -9.36 7.46 -8.67
N ARG A 4 -9.20 7.90 -7.42
CA ARG A 4 -7.87 8.15 -6.88
C ARG A 4 -7.17 6.79 -6.78
N LEU A 5 -6.19 6.57 -7.64
CA LEU A 5 -5.35 5.37 -7.66
C LEU A 5 -4.05 5.65 -6.91
N TYR A 6 -3.44 4.61 -6.37
CA TYR A 6 -2.12 4.70 -5.73
C TYR A 6 -1.06 5.26 -6.69
N THR A 7 -1.09 4.89 -7.96
CA THR A 7 -0.18 5.41 -9.01
C THR A 7 -0.32 6.91 -9.29
N ASN A 8 -1.43 7.55 -8.87
CA ASN A 8 -1.61 9.00 -8.98
C ASN A 8 -1.04 9.75 -7.77
N LEU A 9 -0.59 9.06 -6.74
CA LEU A 9 0.07 9.69 -5.60
C LEU A 9 1.46 10.20 -6.02
N PRO A 10 1.94 11.29 -5.40
CA PRO A 10 3.30 11.74 -5.62
C PRO A 10 4.32 10.67 -5.18
N PRO A 11 5.50 10.62 -5.80
CA PRO A 11 6.48 9.56 -5.58
C PRO A 11 6.90 9.42 -4.11
N HIS A 12 7.11 10.53 -3.40
CA HIS A 12 7.44 10.47 -1.96
C HIS A 12 6.39 9.73 -1.13
N LYS A 13 5.11 9.85 -1.49
CA LYS A 13 4.00 9.22 -0.75
C LYS A 13 4.01 7.72 -1.00
N GLN A 14 4.25 7.33 -2.26
CA GLN A 14 4.42 5.93 -2.65
C GLN A 14 5.59 5.30 -1.88
N GLU A 15 6.75 5.95 -1.88
CA GLU A 15 7.95 5.47 -1.17
C GLU A 15 7.72 5.29 0.34
N GLU A 16 7.02 6.23 0.99
CA GLU A 16 6.70 6.11 2.43
C GLU A 16 5.75 4.93 2.71
N ILE A 17 4.74 4.73 1.87
CA ILE A 17 3.79 3.62 1.99
C ILE A 17 4.50 2.29 1.75
N GLU A 18 5.37 2.23 0.75
CA GLU A 18 6.19 1.07 0.41
C GLU A 18 7.12 0.72 1.56
N GLN A 19 7.90 1.67 2.06
CA GLN A 19 8.80 1.45 3.19
C GLN A 19 8.06 1.00 4.44
N LEU A 20 6.89 1.59 4.73
CA LEU A 20 6.05 1.15 5.82
C LEU A 20 5.58 -0.30 5.61
N LEU A 21 5.11 -0.66 4.42
CA LEU A 21 4.62 -2.00 4.10
C LEU A 21 5.73 -3.05 4.07
N GLU A 22 6.94 -2.67 3.66
CA GLU A 22 8.15 -3.48 3.68
C GLU A 22 8.71 -3.67 5.08
N THR A 23 8.45 -2.72 5.98
CA THR A 23 8.83 -2.83 7.39
C THR A 23 7.72 -3.55 8.17
N PRO A 24 7.92 -4.81 8.60
CA PRO A 24 6.97 -5.51 9.44
C PRO A 24 6.69 -4.70 10.69
N THR A 25 5.47 -4.18 10.80
CA THR A 25 4.99 -3.60 12.04
C THR A 25 4.07 -4.65 12.66
N HIS A 26 4.48 -5.21 13.80
CA HIS A 26 3.74 -6.28 14.49
C HIS A 26 3.47 -7.55 13.66
N GLY A 27 4.35 -7.89 12.70
CA GLY A 27 4.20 -9.07 11.83
C GLY A 27 3.13 -8.92 10.74
N LYS A 28 2.70 -7.69 10.47
CA LYS A 28 1.75 -7.35 9.40
C LYS A 28 2.45 -6.58 8.29
N ASP A 29 2.93 -7.36 7.34
CA ASP A 29 3.67 -6.90 6.16
C ASP A 29 2.75 -6.68 4.95
N TRP A 30 3.34 -6.18 3.86
CA TRP A 30 2.76 -6.20 2.51
C TRP A 30 2.20 -7.57 2.11
N ARG A 31 2.73 -8.68 2.63
CA ARG A 31 2.19 -10.04 2.41
C ARG A 31 0.77 -10.20 2.96
N CYS A 32 0.51 -9.67 4.15
CA CYS A 32 -0.81 -9.74 4.79
C CYS A 32 -1.82 -8.90 4.01
N LEU A 33 -1.39 -7.72 3.53
CA LEU A 33 -2.17 -6.89 2.63
C LEU A 33 -2.49 -7.64 1.33
N ALA A 34 -1.49 -8.22 0.67
CA ALA A 34 -1.69 -8.96 -0.58
C ALA A 34 -2.69 -10.11 -0.41
N ASN A 35 -2.59 -10.88 0.69
CA ASN A 35 -3.53 -11.94 0.99
C ASN A 35 -4.96 -11.40 1.19
N HIS A 36 -5.10 -10.25 1.85
CA HIS A 36 -6.40 -9.57 2.02
C HIS A 36 -6.98 -9.04 0.69
N LEU A 37 -6.11 -8.59 -0.21
CA LEU A 37 -6.47 -8.17 -1.57
C LEU A 37 -6.83 -9.34 -2.49
N GLY A 38 -6.75 -10.58 -1.99
CA GLY A 38 -7.09 -11.79 -2.75
C GLY A 38 -5.95 -12.32 -3.63
N TYR A 39 -4.72 -11.90 -3.38
CA TYR A 39 -3.55 -12.55 -4.00
C TYR A 39 -3.27 -13.88 -3.32
N GLU A 40 -2.99 -14.90 -4.12
CA GLU A 40 -2.58 -16.21 -3.62
C GLU A 40 -1.14 -16.15 -3.08
N GLU A 41 -0.83 -16.98 -2.08
CA GLU A 41 0.51 -17.04 -1.48
C GLU A 41 1.62 -17.26 -2.51
N GLY A 42 1.36 -17.99 -3.60
CA GLY A 42 2.32 -18.17 -4.69
C GLY A 42 2.68 -16.86 -5.42
N THR A 43 1.69 -15.99 -5.65
CA THR A 43 1.92 -14.67 -6.23
C THR A 43 2.64 -13.76 -5.24
N ILE A 44 2.25 -13.81 -3.97
CA ILE A 44 2.91 -13.07 -2.89
C ILE A 44 4.38 -13.46 -2.78
N ASP A 45 4.70 -14.75 -2.80
CA ASP A 45 6.08 -15.23 -2.77
C ASP A 45 6.87 -14.77 -4.00
N THR A 46 6.23 -14.72 -5.16
CA THR A 46 6.83 -14.20 -6.40
C THR A 46 7.21 -12.72 -6.26
N PHE A 47 6.32 -11.89 -5.72
CA PHE A 47 6.64 -10.49 -5.42
C PHE A 47 7.79 -10.38 -4.42
N GLY A 48 7.81 -11.23 -3.40
CA GLY A 48 8.83 -11.26 -2.35
C GLY A 48 10.24 -11.59 -2.82
N ARG A 49 10.41 -12.15 -4.03
CA ARG A 49 11.72 -12.38 -4.65
C ARG A 49 12.25 -11.16 -5.42
N GLY A 50 11.41 -10.17 -5.67
CA GLY A 50 11.80 -8.92 -6.33
C GLY A 50 12.53 -7.97 -5.39
N GLU A 51 13.08 -6.89 -5.96
CA GLU A 51 13.78 -5.84 -5.20
C GLU A 51 12.85 -4.95 -4.38
N ALA A 52 11.60 -4.79 -4.81
CA ALA A 52 10.58 -3.97 -4.17
C ALA A 52 9.21 -4.68 -4.18
N PRO A 53 8.97 -5.64 -3.28
CA PRO A 53 7.75 -6.43 -3.25
C PRO A 53 6.49 -5.58 -3.01
N ALA A 54 6.56 -4.59 -2.11
CA ALA A 54 5.42 -3.72 -1.82
C ALA A 54 5.07 -2.83 -3.03
N HIS A 55 6.08 -2.24 -3.68
CA HIS A 55 5.89 -1.43 -4.89
C HIS A 55 5.28 -2.25 -6.03
N THR A 56 5.80 -3.46 -6.24
CA THR A 56 5.31 -4.36 -7.29
C THR A 56 3.87 -4.77 -7.04
N LEU A 57 3.54 -5.15 -5.80
CA LEU A 57 2.17 -5.48 -5.40
C LEU A 57 1.22 -4.31 -5.64
N LEU A 58 1.59 -3.11 -5.19
CA LEU A 58 0.72 -1.92 -5.29
C LEU A 58 0.54 -1.48 -6.73
N SER A 59 1.58 -1.57 -7.56
CA SER A 59 1.52 -1.28 -8.99
C SER A 59 0.65 -2.28 -9.76
N ASP A 60 0.81 -3.57 -9.48
CA ASP A 60 -0.02 -4.64 -10.04
C ASP A 60 -1.48 -4.48 -9.60
N TRP A 61 -1.70 -4.27 -8.30
CA TRP A 61 -3.04 -4.06 -7.75
C TRP A 61 -3.69 -2.81 -8.33
N SER A 62 -2.98 -1.69 -8.46
CA SER A 62 -3.50 -0.45 -9.06
C SER A 62 -3.96 -0.61 -10.51
N SER A 63 -3.48 -1.65 -11.19
CA SER A 63 -3.89 -1.98 -12.56
C SER A 63 -5.17 -2.81 -12.61
N LYS A 64 -5.64 -3.34 -11.47
CA LYS A 64 -6.90 -4.10 -11.37
C LYS A 64 -8.11 -3.17 -11.31
N GLU A 65 -9.22 -3.63 -11.86
CA GLU A 65 -10.50 -2.91 -11.76
C GLU A 65 -10.98 -2.86 -10.30
N GLY A 66 -11.29 -1.66 -9.81
CA GLY A 66 -11.69 -1.43 -8.42
C GLY A 66 -10.57 -1.07 -7.45
N ALA A 67 -9.33 -0.92 -7.94
CA ALA A 67 -8.18 -0.55 -7.12
C ALA A 67 -8.16 0.94 -6.73
N THR A 68 -9.00 1.33 -5.78
CA THR A 68 -9.10 2.72 -5.30
C THR A 68 -8.40 2.92 -3.96
N LEU A 69 -7.92 4.13 -3.68
CA LEU A 69 -7.33 4.45 -2.37
C LEU A 69 -8.23 4.05 -1.19
N ASP A 70 -9.56 4.12 -1.36
CA ASP A 70 -10.54 3.72 -0.36
C ASP A 70 -10.49 2.20 -0.08
N ALA A 71 -10.38 1.39 -1.13
CA ALA A 71 -10.21 -0.05 -1.01
C ALA A 71 -8.85 -0.42 -0.36
N LEU A 72 -7.77 0.30 -0.73
CA LEU A 72 -6.46 0.12 -0.10
C LEU A 72 -6.51 0.49 1.38
N SER A 73 -7.08 1.64 1.71
CA SER A 73 -7.26 2.10 3.10
C SER A 73 -8.07 1.11 3.91
N THR A 74 -9.16 0.58 3.36
CA THR A 74 -10.00 -0.43 4.03
C THR A 74 -9.21 -1.70 4.30
N ALA A 75 -8.45 -2.19 3.32
CA ALA A 75 -7.61 -3.38 3.47
C ALA A 75 -6.52 -3.17 4.54
N LEU A 76 -5.88 -1.99 4.55
CA LEU A 76 -4.88 -1.61 5.55
C LEU A 76 -5.47 -1.56 6.97
N VAL A 77 -6.65 -0.96 7.14
CA VAL A 77 -7.35 -0.94 8.44
C VAL A 77 -7.75 -2.35 8.88
N ALA A 78 -8.17 -3.22 7.95
CA ALA A 78 -8.56 -4.59 8.24
C ALA A 78 -7.38 -5.45 8.75
N ILE A 79 -6.17 -5.20 8.25
CA ILE A 79 -4.95 -5.84 8.77
C ILE A 79 -4.38 -5.10 10.00
N GLU A 80 -5.11 -4.14 10.57
CA GLU A 80 -4.68 -3.24 11.67
C GLU A 80 -3.41 -2.44 11.35
N ARG A 81 -3.12 -2.19 10.07
CA ARG A 81 -2.09 -1.25 9.59
C ARG A 81 -2.70 0.13 9.39
N VAL A 82 -3.40 0.62 10.41
CA VAL A 82 -4.05 1.93 10.39
C VAL A 82 -3.01 3.04 10.18
N ASP A 83 -1.77 2.87 10.67
CA ASP A 83 -0.67 3.81 10.44
C ASP A 83 -0.41 4.09 8.94
N VAL A 84 -0.51 3.05 8.11
CA VAL A 84 -0.34 3.19 6.65
C VAL A 84 -1.57 3.80 6.02
N ALA A 85 -2.77 3.44 6.48
CA ALA A 85 -4.02 4.01 5.99
C ALA A 85 -4.12 5.51 6.31
N GLU A 86 -3.70 5.91 7.51
CA GLU A 86 -3.58 7.29 7.95
C GLU A 86 -2.53 8.00 7.10
N ASN A 87 -1.34 7.41 6.90
CA ASN A 87 -0.33 7.99 6.01
C ASN A 87 -0.82 8.12 4.57
N LEU A 88 -1.61 7.16 4.06
CA LEU A 88 -2.20 7.17 2.72
C LEU A 88 -3.22 8.31 2.57
N ASN A 89 -4.12 8.46 3.55
CA ASN A 89 -5.19 9.46 3.55
C ASN A 89 -4.74 10.83 4.03
N ALA A 90 -3.61 10.91 4.73
CA ALA A 90 -3.08 12.17 5.22
C ALA A 90 -2.87 13.10 4.03
N PRO A 91 -3.51 14.29 4.02
CA PRO A 91 -3.20 15.31 3.04
C PRO A 91 -1.71 15.63 3.11
N LEU A 92 -1.13 16.12 2.02
CA LEU A 92 0.28 16.49 1.85
C LEU A 92 0.77 17.61 2.79
N GLU A 93 0.12 17.83 3.93
CA GLU A 93 0.42 18.89 4.88
C GLU A 93 1.28 18.39 6.03
N VAL A 94 2.54 18.05 5.75
CA VAL A 94 3.63 18.19 6.74
C VAL A 94 4.95 18.49 6.06
N SER A 95 5.08 19.72 5.55
CA SER A 95 6.38 20.41 5.52
C SER A 95 6.15 21.91 5.40
N SER A 96 5.79 22.54 6.52
CA SER A 96 6.20 23.92 6.82
C SER A 96 6.02 24.21 8.31
N VAL A 97 7.16 24.58 8.93
CA VAL A 97 7.39 25.29 10.20
C VAL A 97 7.60 24.48 11.50
N VAL A 98 8.87 24.32 11.88
CA VAL A 98 9.40 24.65 13.22
C VAL A 98 10.80 25.23 13.08
#